data_AF-A0A7Y5BZC0-F1
#
_entry.id   AF-A0A7Y5BZC0-F1
#
_cell.length_a   1.000
_cell.length_b   1.000
_cell.length_c   1.000
_cell.angle_alpha   90.00
_cell.angle_beta   90.00
_cell.angle_gamma   90.00
#
_symmetry.space_group_name_H-M   'P 1'
#
loop_
_entity.id
_entity.type
_entity.pdbx_description
1 polymer ?
#
loop_
_entity_poly.entity_id
_entity_poly.type
_entity_poly.pdbx_seq_one_letter_code
_entity_poly.pdbx_strand_id
1 'polypeptide(L)'
;MTDALGWRKKFGVIAPSTNTIVEPDFYRMAVPGVTAHFSRIWIRNQNLSSNEEFERLLVQIRDEIRFAVERVMTAEVDYMVMGMSAETFWGGVEGNRRFVRDINAWTGGMGVATGAEACEKALNLFGAK
;
A
#
# COMPACT_ATOMS: atom_id res chain seq x y z
N MET A 1 -7.95 -17.79 16.95
CA MET A 1 -6.87 -17.66 17.96
C MET A 1 -6.36 -16.23 17.86
N THR A 2 -6.24 -15.51 18.97
CA THR A 2 -5.76 -14.11 18.94
C THR A 2 -4.25 -14.09 18.73
N ASP A 3 -3.76 -13.26 17.83
CA ASP A 3 -2.32 -13.09 17.59
C ASP A 3 -1.60 -12.60 18.85
N ALA A 4 -0.39 -13.09 19.13
CA ALA A 4 0.35 -12.76 20.36
C ALA A 4 0.81 -11.29 20.42
N LEU A 5 1.18 -10.69 19.28
CA LEU A 5 1.67 -9.31 19.20
C LEU A 5 0.66 -8.37 18.53
N GLY A 6 -0.04 -8.87 17.52
CA GLY A 6 -1.08 -8.17 16.76
C GLY A 6 -2.49 -8.34 17.33
N TRP A 7 -2.63 -8.52 18.65
CA TRP A 7 -3.91 -8.86 19.31
C TRP A 7 -5.03 -7.82 19.09
N ARG A 8 -4.68 -6.58 18.72
CA ARG A 8 -5.62 -5.52 18.38
C ARG A 8 -5.89 -5.47 16.88
N LYS A 9 -4.83 -5.43 16.06
CA LYS A 9 -4.89 -5.43 14.59
C LYS A 9 -3.56 -5.86 13.96
N LYS A 10 -3.63 -6.52 12.80
CA LYS A 10 -2.51 -6.75 11.89
C LYS A 10 -2.69 -5.92 10.62
N PHE A 11 -1.74 -5.06 10.29
CA PHE A 11 -1.74 -4.31 9.04
C PHE A 11 -0.92 -5.04 7.98
N GLY A 12 -1.48 -5.22 6.79
CA GLY A 12 -0.75 -5.62 5.59
C GLY A 12 -0.26 -4.39 4.87
N VAL A 13 1.05 -4.16 4.88
CA VAL A 13 1.65 -2.99 4.25
C VAL A 13 2.37 -3.42 2.98
N ILE A 14 2.02 -2.80 1.84
CA ILE A 14 2.75 -3.03 0.59
C ILE A 14 3.51 -1.78 0.16
N ALA A 15 4.77 -1.96 -0.21
CA ALA A 15 5.65 -0.87 -0.64
C ALA A 15 6.60 -1.37 -1.75
N PRO A 16 7.16 -0.47 -2.58
CA PRO A 16 8.17 -0.85 -3.57
C PRO A 16 9.36 -1.54 -2.93
N SER A 17 9.95 -2.52 -3.62
CA SER A 17 11.17 -3.21 -3.16
C SER A 17 12.36 -2.27 -2.98
N THR A 18 12.35 -1.11 -3.64
CA THR A 18 13.36 -0.06 -3.52
C THR A 18 13.11 0.91 -2.36
N ASN A 19 11.93 0.87 -1.71
CA ASN A 19 11.62 1.77 -0.62
C ASN A 19 12.31 1.34 0.68
N THR A 20 13.09 2.24 1.29
CA THR A 20 13.83 1.98 2.54
C THR A 20 13.28 2.75 3.74
N ILE A 21 12.14 3.43 3.61
CA ILE A 21 11.64 4.40 4.59
C ILE A 21 10.37 3.92 5.29
N VAL A 22 9.39 3.41 4.54
CA VAL A 22 8.06 3.10 5.08
C VAL A 22 8.14 2.06 6.20
N GLU A 23 8.93 1.01 6.02
CA GLU A 23 9.04 -0.06 7.02
C GLU A 23 9.66 0.42 8.34
N PRO A 24 10.83 1.10 8.34
CA PRO A 24 11.36 1.72 9.55
C PRO A 24 10.40 2.72 10.22
N ASP A 25 9.69 3.55 9.45
CA ASP A 25 8.77 4.54 10.01
C ASP A 25 7.56 3.87 10.69
N PHE A 26 7.01 2.81 10.09
CA PHE A 26 5.95 2.02 10.73
C PHE A 26 6.38 1.42 12.07
N TYR A 27 7.63 0.96 12.17
CA TYR A 27 8.16 0.45 13.44
C TYR A 27 8.39 1.56 14.46
N ARG A 28 8.81 2.75 14.03
CA ARG A 28 8.96 3.92 14.91
C ARG A 28 7.62 4.45 15.41
N MET A 29 6.55 4.25 14.64
CA MET A 29 5.19 4.69 14.94
C MET A 29 4.31 3.57 15.52
N ALA A 30 4.91 2.47 16.00
CA ALA A 30 4.17 1.30 16.46
C ALA A 30 3.18 1.63 17.60
N VAL A 31 2.01 1.02 17.53
CA VAL A 31 0.96 1.12 18.55
C VAL A 31 0.86 -0.24 19.26
N PRO A 32 0.81 -0.29 20.62
CA PRO A 32 0.67 -1.56 21.33
C PRO A 32 -0.51 -2.40 20.84
N GLY A 33 -0.24 -3.67 20.53
CA GLY A 33 -1.22 -4.61 19.98
C GLY A 33 -1.45 -4.50 18.46
N VAL A 34 -0.77 -3.58 17.78
CA VAL A 34 -0.85 -3.40 16.32
C VAL A 34 0.49 -3.75 15.68
N THR A 35 0.49 -4.72 14.77
CA THR A 35 1.69 -5.13 14.02
C THR A 35 1.57 -4.78 12.54
N ALA A 36 2.69 -4.45 11.89
CA ALA A 36 2.77 -4.21 10.46
C ALA A 36 3.55 -5.33 9.76
N HIS A 37 2.92 -5.96 8.77
CA HIS A 37 3.48 -7.06 7.99
C HIS A 37 3.73 -6.58 6.57
N PHE A 38 4.99 -6.58 6.14
CA PHE A 38 5.40 -5.99 4.87
C PHE A 38 5.47 -7.02 3.75
N SER A 39 4.94 -6.64 2.59
CA SER A 39 5.16 -7.35 1.33
C SER A 39 5.65 -6.38 0.26
N ARG A 40 6.62 -6.81 -0.53
CA ARG A 40 7.34 -5.93 -1.47
C ARG A 40 6.78 -6.06 -2.87
N ILE A 41 6.47 -4.92 -3.48
CA ILE A 41 6.18 -4.81 -4.92
C ILE A 41 7.53 -4.88 -5.64
N TRP A 42 7.78 -5.97 -6.34
CA TRP A 42 9.11 -6.21 -6.92
C TRP A 42 9.36 -5.36 -8.16
N ILE A 43 10.22 -4.36 -8.03
CA ILE A 43 10.68 -3.53 -9.14
C ILE A 43 11.95 -4.17 -9.72
N ARG A 44 11.85 -4.73 -10.93
CA ARG A 44 12.94 -5.45 -11.63
C ARG A 44 13.85 -4.47 -12.35
N ASN A 45 13.25 -3.47 -13.01
CA ASN A 45 13.96 -2.43 -13.71
C ASN A 45 13.21 -1.10 -13.53
N GLN A 46 13.89 -0.09 -12.98
CA GLN A 46 13.34 1.25 -12.82
C GLN A 46 13.91 2.15 -13.93
N ASN A 47 13.53 1.87 -15.17
CA ASN A 47 13.96 2.66 -16.31
C ASN A 47 12.92 3.75 -16.61
N LEU A 48 13.34 5.01 -16.52
CA LEU A 48 12.50 6.19 -16.77
C LEU A 48 13.01 7.01 -17.98
N SER A 49 13.87 6.41 -18.81
CA SER A 49 14.55 7.12 -19.91
C SER A 49 13.65 7.45 -21.11
N SER A 50 12.50 6.79 -21.24
CA SER A 50 11.51 7.08 -22.28
C SER A 50 10.09 6.83 -21.79
N ASN A 51 9.10 7.32 -22.54
CA ASN A 51 7.69 7.06 -22.27
C ASN A 51 7.36 5.56 -22.34
N GLU A 52 7.95 4.83 -23.30
CA GLU A 52 7.72 3.39 -23.46
C GLU A 52 8.30 2.59 -22.29
N GLU A 53 9.47 2.97 -21.77
CA GLU A 53 10.06 2.34 -20.58
C GLU A 53 9.23 2.64 -19.33
N PHE A 54 8.72 3.86 -19.23
CA PHE A 54 7.84 4.25 -18.15
C PHE A 54 6.52 3.45 -18.17
N GLU A 55 5.86 3.31 -19.32
CA GLU A 55 4.65 2.49 -19.45
C GLU A 55 4.91 1.01 -19.12
N ARG A 56 6.07 0.46 -19.53
CA ARG A 56 6.49 -0.89 -19.12
C ARG A 56 6.62 -1.03 -17.61
N LEU A 57 7.21 -0.03 -16.95
CA LEU A 57 7.34 -0.01 -15.49
C LEU A 57 5.97 0.01 -14.81
N LEU A 58 5.00 0.76 -15.34
CA LEU A 58 3.64 0.80 -14.79
C LEU A 58 2.93 -0.55 -14.90
N VAL A 59 3.00 -1.20 -16.07
CA VAL A 59 2.43 -2.55 -16.25
C VAL A 59 3.04 -3.53 -15.26
N GLN A 60 4.38 -3.52 -15.13
CA GLN A 60 5.08 -4.35 -14.16
C GLN A 60 4.59 -4.10 -12.73
N ILE A 61 4.47 -2.83 -12.32
CA ILE A 61 4.05 -2.47 -10.96
C ILE A 61 2.65 -3.02 -10.67
N ARG A 62 1.72 -2.86 -11.61
CA ARG A 62 0.33 -3.31 -11.45
C ARG A 62 0.23 -4.82 -11.26
N ASP A 63 0.98 -5.59 -12.04
CA ASP A 63 1.02 -7.04 -11.89
C ASP A 63 1.62 -7.45 -10.54
N GLU A 64 2.71 -6.81 -10.12
CA GLU A 64 3.39 -7.12 -8.86
C GLU A 64 2.62 -6.68 -7.61
N ILE A 65 1.76 -5.65 -7.71
CA ILE A 65 0.88 -5.26 -6.60
C ILE A 65 -0.02 -6.43 -6.22
N ARG A 66 -0.65 -7.08 -7.21
CA ARG A 66 -1.54 -8.22 -6.94
C ARG A 66 -0.79 -9.33 -6.18
N PHE A 67 0.40 -9.70 -6.65
CA PHE A 67 1.22 -10.70 -5.96
C PHE A 67 1.65 -10.24 -4.56
N ALA A 68 1.97 -8.96 -4.37
CA ALA A 68 2.31 -8.43 -3.06
C ALA A 68 1.13 -8.52 -2.08
N VAL A 69 -0.09 -8.22 -2.54
CA VAL A 69 -1.33 -8.36 -1.77
C VAL A 69 -1.59 -9.82 -1.43
N GLU A 70 -1.59 -10.72 -2.42
CA GLU A 70 -1.82 -12.16 -2.19
C GLU A 70 -0.83 -12.73 -1.16
N ARG A 71 0.45 -12.33 -1.21
CA ARG A 71 1.47 -12.72 -0.23
C ARG A 71 1.18 -12.19 1.17
N VAL A 72 0.83 -10.91 1.33
CA VAL A 72 0.61 -10.36 2.68
C VAL A 72 -0.67 -10.90 3.32
N MET A 73 -1.66 -11.22 2.51
CA MET A 73 -2.92 -11.82 2.98
C MET A 73 -2.72 -13.21 3.62
N THR A 74 -1.64 -13.94 3.30
CA THR A 74 -1.35 -15.22 3.98
C THR A 74 -0.98 -15.05 5.45
N ALA A 75 -0.65 -13.83 5.89
CA ALA A 75 -0.44 -13.50 7.30
C ALA A 75 -1.77 -13.19 8.04
N GLU A 76 -2.92 -13.37 7.37
CA GLU A 76 -4.26 -13.12 7.92
C GLU A 76 -4.40 -11.70 8.48
N VAL A 77 -3.94 -10.70 7.71
CA VAL A 77 -4.01 -9.29 8.11
C VAL A 77 -5.45 -8.78 8.17
N ASP A 78 -5.68 -7.72 8.96
CA ASP A 78 -7.00 -7.14 9.24
C ASP A 78 -7.29 -5.83 8.51
N TYR A 79 -6.27 -5.24 7.88
CA TYR A 79 -6.39 -3.95 7.19
C TYR A 79 -5.20 -3.74 6.24
N MET A 80 -5.44 -3.17 5.07
CA MET A 80 -4.38 -2.91 4.09
C MET A 80 -3.87 -1.47 4.17
N VAL A 81 -2.57 -1.30 3.99
CA VAL A 81 -1.93 0.01 3.87
C VAL A 81 -1.07 0.04 2.62
N MET A 82 -1.30 1.06 1.80
CA MET A 82 -0.53 1.32 0.60
C MET A 82 0.63 2.26 0.91
N GLY A 83 1.82 1.69 1.12
CA GLY A 83 3.09 2.40 1.32
C GLY A 83 3.70 2.97 0.03
N MET A 84 2.87 3.33 -0.95
CA MET A 84 3.30 3.91 -2.23
C MET A 84 2.37 5.04 -2.65
N SER A 85 2.94 6.10 -3.23
CA SER A 85 2.19 7.24 -3.74
C SER A 85 1.89 7.14 -5.24
N ALA A 86 2.82 6.62 -6.04
CA ALA A 86 2.81 6.78 -7.50
C ALA A 86 1.51 6.34 -8.20
N GLU A 87 0.95 5.15 -7.90
CA GLU A 87 -0.32 4.72 -8.53
C GLU A 87 -1.55 5.41 -7.95
N THR A 88 -1.50 5.95 -6.72
CA THR A 88 -2.65 6.68 -6.13
C THR A 88 -2.84 8.07 -6.73
N PHE A 89 -1.83 8.59 -7.44
CA PHE A 89 -1.91 9.84 -8.21
C PHE A 89 -2.09 9.61 -9.72
N TRP A 90 -1.75 8.42 -10.22
CA TRP A 90 -1.78 8.12 -11.65
C TRP A 90 -3.21 7.80 -12.13
N GLY A 91 -3.65 8.43 -13.22
CA GLY A 91 -5.04 8.39 -13.66
C GLY A 91 -5.99 9.27 -12.82
N GLY A 92 -5.44 10.11 -11.94
CA GLY A 92 -6.20 11.02 -11.07
C GLY A 92 -7.16 10.28 -10.14
N VAL A 93 -8.25 10.95 -9.79
CA VAL A 93 -9.26 10.43 -8.85
C VAL A 93 -9.85 9.09 -9.31
N GLU A 94 -10.08 8.90 -10.62
CA GLU A 94 -10.67 7.66 -11.13
C GLU A 94 -9.68 6.50 -11.12
N GLY A 95 -8.39 6.76 -11.40
CA GLY A 95 -7.32 5.77 -11.23
C GLY A 95 -7.25 5.25 -9.79
N ASN A 96 -7.26 6.16 -8.82
CA ASN A 96 -7.28 5.80 -7.39
C ASN A 96 -8.55 5.00 -7.01
N ARG A 97 -9.73 5.38 -7.52
CA ARG A 97 -10.98 4.63 -7.26
C ARG A 97 -10.93 3.21 -7.82
N ARG A 98 -10.44 3.04 -9.06
CA ARG A 98 -10.25 1.72 -9.65
C ARG A 98 -9.28 0.88 -8.83
N PHE A 99 -8.15 1.47 -8.46
CA PHE A 99 -7.15 0.82 -7.64
C PHE A 99 -7.73 0.32 -6.30
N VAL A 100 -8.48 1.16 -5.58
CA VAL A 100 -9.16 0.78 -4.33
C VAL A 100 -10.16 -0.34 -4.56
N ARG A 101 -10.91 -0.34 -5.67
CA ARG A 101 -11.83 -1.44 -6.03
C ARG A 101 -11.08 -2.76 -6.24
N ASP A 102 -9.95 -2.74 -6.95
CA ASP A 102 -9.16 -3.92 -7.23
C ASP A 102 -8.57 -4.52 -5.93
N ILE A 103 -8.01 -3.67 -5.04
CA ILE A 103 -7.53 -4.10 -3.72
C ILE A 103 -8.66 -4.69 -2.88
N ASN A 104 -9.83 -4.05 -2.84
CA ASN A 104 -11.00 -4.59 -2.14
C ASN A 104 -11.38 -5.98 -2.68
N ALA A 105 -11.39 -6.16 -4.00
CA ALA A 105 -11.70 -7.44 -4.61
C ALA A 105 -10.69 -8.54 -4.22
N TRP A 106 -9.39 -8.23 -4.22
CA TRP A 106 -8.33 -9.19 -3.87
C TRP A 106 -8.26 -9.53 -2.38
N THR A 107 -8.75 -8.63 -1.52
CA THR A 107 -8.68 -8.77 -0.06
C THR A 107 -9.99 -9.24 0.57
N GLY A 108 -11.02 -9.50 -0.24
CA GLY A 108 -12.34 -9.91 0.26
C GLY A 108 -13.14 -8.79 0.92
N GLY A 109 -12.94 -7.54 0.48
CA GLY A 109 -13.61 -6.35 0.99
C GLY A 109 -12.91 -5.70 2.18
N MET A 110 -11.62 -5.98 2.38
CA MET A 110 -10.83 -5.37 3.45
C MET A 110 -10.67 -3.87 3.22
N GLY A 111 -10.80 -3.08 4.28
CA GLY A 111 -10.46 -1.66 4.22
C GLY A 111 -9.00 -1.44 3.82
N VAL A 112 -8.77 -0.40 3.01
CA VAL A 112 -7.45 0.01 2.55
C VAL A 112 -7.22 1.49 2.85
N ALA A 113 -6.04 1.82 3.37
CA ALA A 113 -5.56 3.19 3.47
C ALA A 113 -4.58 3.50 2.33
N THR A 114 -4.76 4.66 1.70
CA THR A 114 -3.86 5.20 0.68
C THR A 114 -3.20 6.49 1.16
N GLY A 115 -2.01 6.81 0.64
CA GLY A 115 -1.34 8.07 0.96
C GLY A 115 -2.17 9.30 0.57
N ALA A 116 -2.84 9.26 -0.58
CA ALA A 116 -3.71 10.35 -1.04
C ALA A 116 -4.88 10.61 -0.08
N GLU A 117 -5.60 9.56 0.33
CA GLU A 117 -6.72 9.67 1.27
C GLU A 117 -6.23 10.08 2.67
N ALA A 118 -5.06 9.60 3.10
CA ALA A 118 -4.46 9.99 4.38
C ALA A 118 -4.12 11.49 4.40
N CYS A 119 -3.52 12.02 3.33
CA CYS A 119 -3.24 13.44 3.18
C CYS A 119 -4.53 14.28 3.18
N GLU A 120 -5.54 13.89 2.39
CA GLU A 120 -6.83 14.58 2.36
C GLU A 120 -7.49 14.62 3.76
N LYS A 121 -7.55 13.47 4.44
CA LYS A 121 -8.09 13.40 5.81
C LYS A 121 -7.32 14.28 6.78
N ALA A 122 -5.99 14.28 6.72
CA ALA A 122 -5.16 15.11 7.58
C ALA A 122 -5.40 16.61 7.33
N LEU A 123 -5.37 17.06 6.06
CA LEU A 123 -5.61 18.45 5.71
C LEU A 123 -6.97 18.95 6.20
N ASN A 124 -8.02 18.14 6.00
CA ASN A 124 -9.38 18.45 6.48
C ASN A 124 -9.46 18.49 8.01
N LEU A 125 -8.82 17.55 8.70
CA LEU A 125 -8.81 17.48 10.17
C LEU A 125 -8.15 18.71 10.80
N PHE A 126 -7.10 19.23 10.16
CA PHE A 126 -6.36 20.40 10.64
C PHE A 126 -6.85 21.74 10.05
N GLY A 127 -7.85 21.72 9.17
CA GLY A 127 -8.40 22.94 8.54
C GLY A 127 -7.40 23.70 7.66
N ALA A 128 -6.44 22.99 7.06
CA ALA A 128 -5.43 23.58 6.19
C ALA A 128 -6.06 24.13 4.89
N LYS A 129 -5.57 25.28 4.40
CA LYS A 129 -6.06 25.98 3.20
C LYS A 129 -4.96 26.13 2.16
#